data_AF-A0A382MZ07-F1
#
_entry.id   AF-A0A382MZ07-F1
#
_cell.length_a   1.000
_cell.length_b   1.000
_cell.length_c   1.000
_cell.angle_alpha   90.00
_cell.angle_beta   90.00
_cell.angle_gamma   90.00
#
_symmetry.space_group_name_H-M   'P 1'
#
loop_
_entity.id
_entity.type
_entity.pdbx_description
1 polymer ?
#
loop_
_entity_poly.entity_id
_entity_poly.type
_entity_poly.pdbx_seq_one_letter_code
_entity_poly.pdbx_strand_id
1 'polypeptide(L)'
;MRILIIGGGAREHALAWKLSVEQPTGHLVCAPGNPGMAAVAKCISVDQADPGALFQLAEHEDSELTIIGPELPLANGVADRFAEGGRLLFGPSRAAARLESSKA
;
A
#
# COMPACT_ATOMS: atom_id res chain seq x y z
N MET A 1 -9.74 -5.69 10.86
CA MET A 1 -8.66 -5.89 9.88
C MET A 1 -7.74 -4.69 9.89
N ARG A 2 -6.42 -4.90 9.84
CA ARG A 2 -5.40 -3.84 9.67
C ARG A 2 -4.99 -3.77 8.21
N ILE A 3 -5.31 -2.66 7.55
CA ILE A 3 -5.01 -2.46 6.12
C ILE A 3 -4.02 -1.31 5.97
N LEU A 4 -2.95 -1.56 5.23
CA LEU A 4 -1.98 -0.55 4.82
C LEU A 4 -2.20 -0.21 3.34
N ILE A 5 -2.42 1.07 3.02
CA ILE A 5 -2.54 1.55 1.65
C ILE A 5 -1.29 2.37 1.31
N ILE A 6 -0.57 1.99 0.26
CA ILE A 6 0.61 2.72 -0.21
C ILE A 6 0.19 3.71 -1.30
N GLY A 7 0.57 4.97 -1.11
CA GLY A 7 0.23 6.10 -1.97
C GLY A 7 -0.40 7.27 -1.20
N GLY A 8 -0.55 8.38 -1.92
CA GLY A 8 -1.14 9.62 -1.39
C GLY A 8 -1.98 10.36 -2.43
N GLY A 9 -2.33 9.70 -3.54
CA GLY A 9 -3.14 10.27 -4.60
C GLY A 9 -4.64 10.17 -4.32
N ALA A 10 -5.44 10.66 -5.28
CA ALA A 10 -6.90 10.60 -5.20
C ALA A 10 -7.43 9.15 -5.24
N ARG A 11 -6.76 8.26 -5.98
CA ARG A 11 -7.12 6.83 -6.05
C ARG A 11 -7.01 6.17 -4.68
N GLU A 12 -5.92 6.40 -3.97
CA GLU A 12 -5.71 5.81 -2.65
C GLU A 12 -6.65 6.42 -1.60
N HIS A 13 -6.95 7.72 -1.70
CA HIS A 13 -7.95 8.33 -0.85
C HIS A 13 -9.35 7.71 -1.06
N ALA A 14 -9.76 7.48 -2.31
CA ALA A 14 -11.04 6.83 -2.59
C ALA A 14 -11.11 5.41 -2.01
N LEU A 15 -10.02 4.64 -2.08
CA LEU A 15 -9.91 3.32 -1.46
C LEU A 15 -10.01 3.40 0.07
N ALA A 16 -9.23 4.30 0.69
CA ALA A 16 -9.25 4.51 2.14
C ALA A 16 -10.64 4.90 2.64
N TRP A 17 -11.30 5.84 1.94
CA TRP A 17 -12.66 6.27 2.26
C TRP A 17 -13.67 5.13 2.14
N LYS A 18 -13.64 4.34 1.07
CA LYS A 18 -14.60 3.24 0.92
C LYS A 18 -14.38 2.17 1.98
N LEU A 19 -13.13 1.84 2.29
CA LEU A 19 -12.78 0.86 3.32
C LEU A 19 -13.15 1.35 4.73
N SER A 20 -13.08 2.64 5.02
CA SER A 20 -13.47 3.18 6.34
C SER A 20 -14.97 3.06 6.56
N VAL A 21 -15.77 3.11 5.49
CA VAL A 21 -17.24 2.94 5.55
C VAL A 21 -17.62 1.46 5.72
N GLU A 22 -17.00 0.56 4.95
CA GLU A 22 -17.32 -0.88 4.95
C GLU A 22 -16.73 -1.63 6.15
N GLN A 23 -15.61 -1.14 6.71
CA GLN A 23 -14.96 -1.71 7.89
C GLN A 23 -14.84 -0.64 8.99
N PRO A 24 -15.93 -0.25 9.66
CA PRO A 24 -15.92 0.82 10.64
C PRO A 24 -15.07 0.52 11.89
N THR A 25 -14.75 -0.75 12.16
CA THR A 25 -13.83 -1.18 13.23
C THR A 25 -12.44 -1.56 12.68
N GLY A 26 -12.18 -1.32 11.40
CA GLY A 26 -10.90 -1.57 10.76
C GLY A 26 -9.86 -0.52 11.13
N HIS A 27 -8.58 -0.91 11.11
CA HIS A 27 -7.47 0.01 11.27
C HIS A 27 -6.90 0.31 9.89
N LEU A 28 -7.06 1.54 9.42
CA LEU A 28 -6.52 1.99 8.15
C LEU A 28 -5.28 2.83 8.37
N VAL A 29 -4.22 2.44 7.67
CA VAL A 29 -2.97 3.20 7.59
C VAL A 29 -2.73 3.54 6.12
N CYS A 30 -2.31 4.77 5.84
CA CYS A 30 -1.95 5.23 4.52
C CYS A 30 -0.52 5.77 4.55
N ALA A 31 0.28 5.44 3.53
CA ALA A 31 1.70 5.77 3.54
C ALA A 31 2.18 6.21 2.14
N PRO A 32 2.59 7.47 1.95
CA PRO A 32 2.60 8.57 2.94
C PRO A 32 1.20 9.10 3.27
N GLY A 33 0.18 8.78 2.46
CA GLY A 33 -1.13 9.41 2.53
C GLY A 33 -1.11 10.90 2.13
N ASN A 34 -2.20 11.61 2.42
CA ASN A 34 -2.33 13.05 2.23
C ASN A 34 -3.25 13.66 3.32
N PRO A 35 -3.37 15.00 3.43
CA PRO A 35 -4.19 15.62 4.47
C PRO A 35 -5.67 15.24 4.45
N GLY A 36 -6.24 14.95 3.28
CA GLY A 36 -7.63 14.50 3.17
C GLY A 36 -7.84 13.10 3.75
N MET A 37 -6.85 12.22 3.58
CA MET A 37 -6.88 10.85 4.10
C MET A 37 -6.78 10.77 5.62
N ALA A 38 -6.20 11.79 6.27
CA ALA A 38 -6.07 11.85 7.73
C ALA A 38 -7.41 11.85 8.47
N ALA A 39 -8.52 12.16 7.79
CA ALA A 39 -9.86 12.06 8.36
C ALA A 39 -10.38 10.62 8.48
N VAL A 40 -9.79 9.67 7.74
CA VAL A 40 -10.28 8.28 7.63
C VAL A 40 -9.19 7.22 7.88
N ALA A 41 -7.92 7.62 7.96
CA ALA A 41 -6.79 6.71 8.17
C ALA A 41 -5.62 7.42 8.88
N LYS A 42 -4.76 6.65 9.55
CA LYS A 42 -3.45 7.12 10.06
C LYS A 42 -2.51 7.32 8.88
N CYS A 43 -1.91 8.51 8.74
CA CYS A 43 -0.92 8.78 7.70
C CYS A 43 0.50 8.66 8.25
N ILE A 44 1.37 7.87 7.59
CA ILE A 44 2.76 7.63 8.02
C ILE A 44 3.69 7.87 6.84
N SER A 45 4.70 8.74 7.02
CA SER A 45 5.71 8.96 6.00
C SER A 45 6.56 7.71 5.77
N VAL A 46 6.79 7.35 4.51
CA VAL A 46 7.66 6.25 4.11
C VAL A 46 8.19 6.53 2.71
N ASP A 47 9.40 6.05 2.41
CA ASP A 47 9.89 6.04 1.03
C ASP A 47 9.17 4.93 0.25
N GLN A 48 8.36 5.33 -0.73
CA GLN A 48 7.61 4.41 -1.59
C GLN A 48 8.51 3.71 -2.61
N ALA A 49 9.70 4.23 -2.89
CA ALA A 49 10.64 3.61 -3.81
C ALA A 49 11.39 2.42 -3.18
N ASP A 50 11.32 2.24 -1.85
CA ASP A 50 12.01 1.19 -1.11
C ASP A 50 11.05 0.07 -0.64
N PRO A 51 11.00 -1.07 -1.35
CA PRO A 51 10.27 -2.26 -0.92
C PRO A 51 10.56 -2.73 0.50
N GLY A 52 11.80 -2.56 0.97
CA GLY A 52 12.23 -2.93 2.32
C GLY A 52 11.59 -2.05 3.38
N ALA A 53 11.60 -0.73 3.17
CA ALA A 53 10.93 0.22 4.05
C ALA A 53 9.41 -0.03 4.11
N LEU A 54 8.78 -0.30 2.96
CA LEU A 54 7.36 -0.65 2.89
C LEU A 54 7.03 -1.95 3.63
N PHE A 55 7.88 -2.97 3.51
CA PHE A 55 7.72 -4.23 4.23
C PHE A 55 7.87 -4.05 5.75
N GLN A 56 8.89 -3.30 6.19
CA GLN A 56 9.09 -2.99 7.61
C GLN A 56 7.91 -2.21 8.19
N LEU A 57 7.33 -1.28 7.41
CA LEU A 57 6.14 -0.55 7.83
C LEU A 57 4.93 -1.49 7.99
N ALA A 58 4.73 -2.42 7.06
CA ALA A 58 3.70 -3.45 7.16
C ALA A 58 3.89 -4.35 8.39
N GLU A 59 5.14 -4.67 8.74
CA GLU A 59 5.46 -5.40 9.98
C GLU A 59 5.13 -4.57 11.23
N HIS A 60 5.57 -3.32 11.27
CA HIS A 60 5.39 -2.43 12.41
C HIS A 60 3.92 -2.15 12.70
N GLU A 61 3.10 -1.90 11.67
CA GLU A 61 1.66 -1.64 11.82
C GLU A 61 0.83 -2.92 11.96
N ASP A 62 1.49 -4.08 11.85
CA ASP A 62 0.88 -5.42 11.83
C ASP A 62 -0.22 -5.51 10.76
N SER A 63 0.07 -5.09 9.53
CA SER A 63 -0.92 -5.10 8.46
C SER A 63 -1.22 -6.53 8.02
N GLU A 64 -2.51 -6.85 7.98
CA GLU A 64 -3.05 -8.12 7.50
C GLU A 64 -3.20 -8.12 5.98
N LEU A 65 -3.38 -6.94 5.38
CA LEU A 65 -3.42 -6.70 3.94
C LEU A 65 -2.75 -5.38 3.61
N THR A 66 -1.85 -5.40 2.62
CA THR A 66 -1.28 -4.19 2.03
C THR A 66 -1.81 -3.97 0.61
N ILE A 67 -2.27 -2.78 0.28
CA ILE A 67 -2.76 -2.41 -1.07
C ILE A 67 -1.80 -1.39 -1.67
N ILE A 68 -1.28 -1.67 -2.87
CA ILE A 68 -0.36 -0.76 -3.55
C ILE A 68 -1.13 0.07 -4.57
N GLY A 69 -1.16 1.38 -4.36
CA GLY A 69 -1.74 2.34 -5.27
C GLY A 69 -0.83 2.68 -6.46
N PRO A 70 0.37 3.23 -6.25
CA PRO A 70 1.26 3.67 -7.32
C PRO A 70 2.02 2.53 -8.00
N GLU A 71 2.44 2.79 -9.22
CA GLU A 71 3.15 1.88 -10.11
C GLU A 71 4.62 1.67 -9.73
N LEU A 72 5.27 2.69 -9.16
CA LEU A 72 6.71 2.67 -8.83
C LEU A 72 7.08 1.55 -7.83
N PRO A 73 6.40 1.37 -6.68
CA PRO A 73 6.72 0.26 -5.77
C PRO A 73 6.56 -1.12 -6.43
N LEU A 74 5.57 -1.26 -7.32
CA LEU A 74 5.30 -2.51 -8.05
C LEU A 74 6.44 -2.81 -9.03
N ALA A 75 6.88 -1.81 -9.78
CA ALA A 75 8.04 -1.92 -10.68
C ALA A 75 9.35 -2.22 -9.91
N ASN A 76 9.45 -1.78 -8.66
CA ASN A 76 10.58 -2.08 -7.78
C ASN A 76 10.48 -3.44 -7.08
N GLY A 77 9.38 -4.19 -7.26
CA GLY A 77 9.22 -5.55 -6.72
C GLY A 77 8.75 -5.63 -5.27
N VAL A 78 7.97 -4.65 -4.81
CA VAL A 78 7.35 -4.71 -3.47
C VAL A 78 6.51 -5.97 -3.27
N ALA A 79 5.78 -6.42 -4.29
CA ALA A 79 4.95 -7.62 -4.21
C ALA A 79 5.79 -8.89 -3.97
N ASP A 80 6.94 -9.01 -4.65
CA ASP A 80 7.85 -10.13 -4.49
C ASP A 80 8.45 -10.14 -3.07
N ARG A 81 8.86 -8.96 -2.58
CA ARG A 81 9.39 -8.78 -1.22
C ARG A 81 8.37 -9.17 -0.13
N PHE A 82 7.09 -8.85 -0.34
CA PHE A 82 6.01 -9.23 0.58
C PHE A 82 5.74 -10.74 0.55
N ALA A 83 5.77 -11.34 -0.63
CA ALA A 83 5.61 -12.79 -0.79
C ALA A 83 6.74 -13.57 -0.09
N GLU A 84 8.00 -13.14 -0.25
CA GLU A 84 9.16 -13.71 0.45
C GLU A 84 9.02 -13.62 1.98
N GLY A 85 8.43 -12.52 2.47
CA GLY A 85 8.19 -12.29 3.90
C GLY A 85 6.87 -12.85 4.43
N GLY A 86 6.09 -13.57 3.62
CA GLY A 86 4.84 -14.20 4.04
C GLY A 86 3.72 -13.23 4.40
N ARG A 87 3.68 -12.02 3.82
CA ARG A 87 2.63 -11.02 4.05
C ARG A 87 1.73 -10.84 2.83
N LEU A 88 0.43 -10.63 3.07
CA LEU A 88 -0.53 -10.42 1.99
C LEU A 88 -0.39 -9.02 1.40
N LEU A 89 -0.27 -8.97 0.08
CA LEU A 89 -0.23 -7.75 -0.70
C LEU A 89 -1.15 -7.87 -1.91
N PHE A 90 -1.94 -6.83 -2.17
CA PHE A 90 -2.72 -6.67 -3.38
C PHE A 90 -1.97 -5.78 -4.37
N GLY A 91 -1.45 -6.40 -5.42
CA GLY A 91 -0.65 -5.78 -6.47
C GLY A 91 0.09 -6.84 -7.28
N PRO A 92 0.46 -6.57 -8.55
CA PRO A 92 1.20 -7.51 -9.39
C PRO A 92 2.64 -7.73 -8.88
N SER A 93 3.21 -8.91 -9.17
CA SER A 93 4.66 -9.15 -9.05
C SER A 93 5.47 -8.19 -9.93
N ARG A 94 6.78 -8.02 -9.68
CA ARG A 94 7.63 -7.18 -10.55
C ARG A 94 7.55 -7.61 -12.01
N ALA A 95 7.53 -8.93 -12.24
CA ALA A 95 7.42 -9.49 -13.58
C ALA A 95 6.09 -9.10 -14.25
N ALA A 96 4.96 -9.20 -13.53
CA ALA A 96 3.64 -8.83 -14.03
C ALA A 96 3.47 -7.31 -14.17
N ALA A 97 4.08 -6.50 -13.31
CA ALA A 97 4.03 -5.04 -13.37
C ALA A 97 4.65 -4.46 -14.67
N ARG A 98 5.48 -5.25 -15.38
CA ARG A 98 6.02 -4.88 -16.70
C ARG A 98 4.94 -4.58 -17.73
N LEU A 99 3.74 -5.14 -17.59
CA LEU A 99 2.61 -4.90 -18.49
C LEU A 99 2.21 -3.41 -18.52
N GLU A 100 2.44 -2.68 -17.42
CA GLU A 100 2.19 -1.23 -17.31
C GLU A 100 3.49 -0.41 -17.42
N SER A 101 4.58 -0.89 -16.82
CA SER A 101 5.84 -0.13 -16.73
C SER A 101 6.72 -0.20 -17.99
N SER A 102 6.52 -1.20 -18.87
CA SER A 102 7.31 -1.42 -20.08
C SER A 102 6.40 -1.37 -21.32
N LYS A 103 6.49 -0.27 -22.08
CA LYS A 103 5.65 -0.02 -23.27
C LYS A 103 6.23 -0.56 -24.59
N ALA A 104 7.37 -1.24 -24.51
CA ALA A 104 8.17 -1.65 -25.67
C ALA A 104 7.74 -3.01 -26.22
#